data_AF-E4Y4E8-F1
#
_entry.id   AF-E4Y4E8-F1
#
_cell.length_a   1.000
_cell.length_b   1.000
_cell.length_c   1.000
_cell.angle_alpha   90.00
_cell.angle_beta   90.00
_cell.angle_gamma   90.00
#
_symmetry.space_group_name_H-M   'P 1'
#
loop_
_entity.id
_entity.type
_entity.pdbx_description
1 polymer ?
#
loop_
_entity_poly.entity_id
_entity_poly.type
_entity_poly.pdbx_seq_one_letter_code
_entity_poly.pdbx_strand_id
1 'polypeptide(L)'
;MTFLNRKELEGLWKVAEQLTLENFEAANDEEKVDIFLDRLSRRPLQKAYTYQRGSSVILDVVETELGKPATAAIKRKVKNWATRRARESSKETLQYPKQAGLLEDEDVIILWKELLKSGKPKPKEAALALAICYISGARMGEALSIRIEDCQFKKDSGNEFFEAHLRSTKTNPFAQRKETLTLPLSVEHAVPAASEIKKLCHNKKSGKRITTGSSRIKNKPKGLLFPALDGCTRTASDYLARYAKNANLEKPVSAHSGRVSYYVRGRRAGLSQAELTHTLRWAPTSRMPDYYERTHMETAPDGAPTRIAEARREKRQKNQAAKAEKKGSSSSTEPQEAAETRQEPRVRSSRKARLKAEESIKNWLENSDSEN
;
A
#
# COMPACT_ATOMS: atom_id res chain seq x y z
N MET A 1 -4.59 -10.42 18.05
CA MET A 1 -3.81 -11.66 18.17
C MET A 1 -2.64 -11.60 17.21
N THR A 2 -1.43 -11.75 17.74
CA THR A 2 -0.19 -11.94 16.98
C THR A 2 0.06 -13.44 16.82
N PHE A 3 0.92 -13.82 15.87
CA PHE A 3 1.44 -15.19 15.84
C PHE A 3 2.15 -15.53 17.15
N LEU A 4 2.25 -16.82 17.45
CA LEU A 4 2.98 -17.29 18.62
C LEU A 4 4.40 -16.73 18.60
N ASN A 5 4.85 -16.27 19.76
CA ASN A 5 6.23 -15.87 19.94
C ASN A 5 7.13 -17.11 20.02
N ARG A 6 8.44 -16.88 19.93
CA ARG A 6 9.45 -17.95 19.94
C ARG A 6 9.31 -18.88 21.16
N LYS A 7 9.16 -18.35 22.37
CA LYS A 7 9.04 -19.14 23.61
C LYS A 7 7.79 -20.04 23.61
N GLU A 8 6.68 -19.54 23.07
CA GLU A 8 5.45 -20.33 22.95
C GLU A 8 5.61 -21.49 21.96
N LEU A 9 6.36 -21.27 20.88
CA LEU A 9 6.66 -22.31 19.89
C LEU A 9 7.67 -23.34 20.42
N GLU A 10 8.71 -22.91 21.13
CA GLU A 10 9.64 -23.80 21.85
C GLU A 10 8.90 -24.67 22.86
N GLY A 11 7.97 -24.09 23.62
CA GLY A 11 7.11 -24.86 24.53
C GLY A 11 6.25 -25.90 23.80
N LEU A 12 5.72 -25.56 22.62
CA LEU A 12 4.97 -26.53 21.81
C LEU A 12 5.84 -27.63 21.21
N TRP A 13 7.09 -27.32 20.86
CA TRP A 13 8.05 -28.32 20.40
C TRP A 13 8.31 -29.36 21.48
N LYS A 14 8.59 -28.92 22.71
CA LYS A 14 8.79 -29.81 23.86
C LYS A 14 7.56 -30.66 24.17
N VAL A 15 6.36 -30.10 24.02
CA VAL A 15 5.12 -30.88 24.17
C VAL A 15 4.99 -31.93 23.07
N ALA A 16 5.41 -31.62 21.84
CA ALA A 16 5.42 -32.59 20.74
C ALA A 16 6.38 -33.75 21.04
N GLU A 17 7.60 -33.42 21.47
CA GLU A 17 8.62 -34.36 21.93
C GLU A 17 8.08 -35.27 23.06
N GLN A 18 7.53 -34.70 24.14
CA GLN A 18 7.03 -35.44 25.29
C GLN A 18 5.86 -36.39 24.98
N LEU A 19 4.91 -35.94 24.16
CA LEU A 19 3.70 -36.72 23.85
C LEU A 19 3.92 -37.77 22.77
N THR A 20 5.05 -37.72 22.06
CA THR A 20 5.37 -38.67 20.99
C THR A 20 6.74 -39.32 21.20
N LEU A 21 7.23 -39.35 22.44
CA LEU A 21 8.61 -39.67 22.83
C LEU A 21 9.27 -40.83 22.05
N GLU A 22 8.61 -41.99 21.99
CA GLU A 22 9.13 -43.18 21.29
C GLU A 22 9.24 -42.98 19.77
N ASN A 23 8.31 -42.24 19.18
CA ASN A 23 8.29 -41.93 17.75
C ASN A 23 9.11 -40.68 17.42
N PHE A 24 9.29 -39.76 18.36
CA PHE A 24 9.98 -38.50 18.15
C PHE A 24 11.48 -38.71 18.09
N GLU A 25 12.07 -39.46 19.03
CA GLU A 25 13.51 -39.72 19.03
C GLU A 25 13.95 -40.59 17.85
N ALA A 26 13.12 -41.56 17.44
CA ALA A 26 13.36 -42.40 16.28
C ALA A 26 13.12 -41.70 14.94
N ALA A 27 12.36 -40.59 14.93
CA ALA A 27 12.03 -39.84 13.72
C ALA A 27 13.23 -39.08 13.15
N ASN A 28 13.31 -39.03 11.83
CA ASN A 28 14.22 -38.11 11.15
C ASN A 28 13.77 -36.65 11.32
N ASP A 29 14.62 -35.68 10.95
CA ASP A 29 14.33 -34.27 11.14
C ASP A 29 13.01 -33.81 10.46
N GLU A 30 12.69 -34.37 9.29
CA GLU A 30 11.49 -33.99 8.55
C GLU A 30 10.23 -34.51 9.23
N GLU A 31 10.30 -35.71 9.80
CA GLU A 31 9.23 -36.32 10.60
C GLU A 31 9.02 -35.59 11.93
N LYS A 32 10.10 -35.22 12.64
CA LYS A 32 10.05 -34.36 13.84
C LYS A 32 9.32 -33.05 13.55
N VAL A 33 9.62 -32.44 12.40
CA VAL A 33 8.94 -31.22 11.94
C VAL A 33 7.46 -31.47 11.62
N ASP A 34 7.11 -32.58 10.97
CA ASP A 34 5.70 -32.91 10.70
C ASP A 34 4.89 -33.09 11.99
N ILE A 35 5.44 -33.79 12.99
CA ILE A 35 4.82 -33.96 14.32
C ILE A 35 4.57 -32.60 14.98
N PHE A 36 5.58 -31.73 14.96
CA PHE A 36 5.47 -30.38 15.51
C PHE A 36 4.40 -29.55 14.78
N LEU A 37 4.37 -29.59 13.44
CA LEU A 37 3.40 -28.85 12.63
C LEU A 37 1.97 -29.39 12.80
N ASP A 38 1.78 -30.71 12.92
CA ASP A 38 0.48 -31.31 13.27
C ASP A 38 -0.02 -30.76 14.59
N ARG A 39 0.84 -30.74 15.62
CA ARG A 39 0.48 -30.21 16.94
C ARG A 39 0.11 -28.75 16.87
N LEU A 40 0.84 -27.95 16.12
CA LEU A 40 0.55 -26.54 15.90
C LEU A 40 -0.80 -26.34 15.18
N SER A 41 -1.21 -27.29 14.33
CA SER A 41 -2.48 -27.27 13.59
C SER A 41 -3.71 -27.48 14.47
N ARG A 42 -3.54 -28.11 15.64
CA ARG A 42 -4.62 -28.31 16.62
C ARG A 42 -5.01 -27.03 17.35
N ARG A 43 -4.27 -25.94 17.17
CA ARG A 43 -4.61 -24.64 17.75
C ARG A 43 -5.66 -23.91 16.90
N PRO A 44 -6.45 -23.02 17.51
CA PRO A 44 -7.39 -22.18 16.78
C PRO A 44 -6.72 -21.44 15.62
N LEU A 45 -7.42 -21.35 14.50
CA LEU A 45 -6.94 -20.62 13.33
C LEU A 45 -6.69 -19.16 13.69
N GLN A 46 -5.48 -18.69 13.36
CA GLN A 46 -5.14 -17.27 13.42
C GLN A 46 -5.42 -16.59 12.09
N LYS A 47 -5.37 -15.26 12.05
CA LYS A 47 -5.52 -14.48 10.81
C LYS A 47 -4.46 -14.89 9.77
N ALA A 48 -4.88 -15.08 8.53
CA ALA A 48 -4.07 -15.55 7.40
C ALA A 48 -2.71 -14.82 7.26
N TYR A 49 -2.68 -13.51 7.42
CA TYR A 49 -1.45 -12.73 7.29
C TYR A 49 -0.42 -13.01 8.40
N THR A 50 -0.80 -13.57 9.56
CA THR A 50 0.13 -13.86 10.64
C THR A 50 1.02 -15.05 10.33
N TYR A 51 0.54 -16.02 9.54
CA TYR A 51 1.31 -17.21 9.15
C TYR A 51 2.52 -16.89 8.27
N GLN A 52 2.50 -15.79 7.50
CA GLN A 52 3.67 -15.36 6.73
C GLN A 52 4.84 -14.99 7.64
N ARG A 53 4.57 -14.33 8.78
CA ARG A 53 5.61 -14.04 9.78
C ARG A 53 5.89 -15.27 10.64
N GLY A 54 4.85 -16.05 10.94
CA GLY A 54 4.95 -17.27 11.73
C GLY A 54 5.88 -18.31 11.11
N SER A 55 5.90 -18.44 9.79
CA SER A 55 6.80 -19.39 9.10
C SER A 55 8.28 -19.14 9.40
N SER A 56 8.71 -17.87 9.46
CA SER A 56 10.09 -17.53 9.83
C SER A 56 10.40 -17.89 11.29
N VAL A 57 9.49 -17.56 12.23
CA VAL A 57 9.69 -17.88 13.65
C VAL A 57 9.67 -19.41 13.88
N ILE A 58 8.83 -20.14 13.15
CA ILE A 58 8.82 -21.60 13.16
C ILE A 58 10.17 -22.15 12.69
N LEU A 59 10.71 -21.64 11.58
CA LEU A 59 12.02 -22.08 11.08
C LEU A 59 13.12 -21.80 12.10
N ASP A 60 13.12 -20.63 12.74
CA ASP A 60 14.11 -20.31 13.78
C ASP A 60 14.06 -21.32 14.94
N VAL A 61 12.86 -21.74 15.36
CA VAL A 61 12.69 -22.76 16.41
C VAL A 61 13.15 -24.13 15.91
N VAL A 62 12.74 -24.55 14.71
CA VAL A 62 13.17 -25.83 14.12
C VAL A 62 14.69 -25.91 14.02
N GLU A 63 15.36 -24.85 13.55
CA GLU A 63 16.82 -24.81 13.43
C GLU A 63 17.51 -24.85 14.81
N THR A 64 16.92 -24.19 15.81
CA THR A 64 17.43 -24.21 17.17
C THR A 64 17.33 -25.60 17.78
N GLU A 65 16.16 -26.24 17.69
CA GLU A 65 15.88 -27.53 18.34
C GLU A 65 16.57 -28.70 17.61
N LEU A 66 16.75 -28.61 16.30
CA LEU A 66 17.54 -29.59 15.54
C LEU A 66 19.05 -29.36 15.63
N GLY A 67 19.49 -28.22 16.17
CA GLY A 67 20.91 -27.85 16.28
C GLY A 67 21.62 -27.63 14.94
N LYS A 68 20.88 -27.44 13.84
CA LYS A 68 21.43 -27.31 12.49
C LYS A 68 20.51 -26.52 11.54
N PRO A 69 21.03 -25.94 10.45
CA PRO A 69 20.22 -25.22 9.48
C PRO A 69 19.14 -26.09 8.83
N ALA A 70 17.96 -25.52 8.57
CA ALA A 70 16.85 -26.26 8.00
C ALA A 70 17.13 -26.60 6.52
N THR A 71 16.91 -27.87 6.17
CA THR A 71 17.04 -28.36 4.80
C THR A 71 16.00 -27.71 3.87
N ALA A 72 16.21 -27.80 2.55
CA ALA A 72 15.24 -27.30 1.58
C ALA A 72 13.87 -28.00 1.68
N ALA A 73 13.85 -29.27 2.12
CA ALA A 73 12.63 -30.03 2.35
C ALA A 73 11.84 -29.49 3.57
N ILE A 74 12.52 -29.28 4.70
CA ILE A 74 11.93 -28.66 5.90
C ILE A 74 11.37 -27.27 5.61
N LYS A 75 12.14 -26.42 4.91
CA LYS A 75 11.68 -25.08 4.49
C LYS A 75 10.41 -25.15 3.65
N ARG A 76 10.31 -26.14 2.76
CA ARG A 76 9.11 -26.38 1.94
C ARG A 76 7.93 -26.86 2.78
N LYS A 77 8.14 -27.78 3.73
CA LYS A 77 7.11 -28.26 4.67
C LYS A 77 6.50 -27.11 5.47
N VAL A 78 7.34 -26.29 6.13
CA VAL A 78 6.88 -25.13 6.90
C VAL A 78 6.13 -24.12 6.02
N LYS A 79 6.64 -23.83 4.82
CA LYS A 79 5.98 -22.92 3.87
C LYS A 79 4.61 -23.44 3.42
N ASN A 80 4.53 -24.72 3.06
CA ASN A 80 3.30 -25.35 2.61
C ASN A 80 2.27 -25.41 3.74
N TRP A 81 2.70 -25.78 4.95
CA TRP A 81 1.88 -25.75 6.15
C TRP A 81 1.32 -24.35 6.43
N ALA A 82 2.18 -23.32 6.45
CA ALA A 82 1.75 -21.94 6.70
C ALA A 82 0.78 -21.45 5.62
N THR A 83 1.01 -21.79 4.36
CA THR A 83 0.13 -21.45 3.24
C THR A 83 -1.24 -22.14 3.37
N ARG A 84 -1.25 -23.42 3.76
CA ARG A 84 -2.47 -24.20 3.96
C ARG A 84 -3.32 -23.61 5.09
N ARG A 85 -2.73 -23.36 6.26
CA ARG A 85 -3.41 -22.75 7.42
C ARG A 85 -3.89 -21.33 7.13
N ALA A 86 -3.13 -20.54 6.37
CA ALA A 86 -3.57 -19.23 5.93
C ALA A 86 -4.81 -19.30 5.02
N ARG A 87 -4.83 -20.24 4.06
CA ARG A 87 -5.99 -20.47 3.18
C ARG A 87 -7.21 -20.95 3.95
N GLU A 88 -7.05 -21.88 4.88
CA GLU A 88 -8.12 -22.35 5.77
C GLU A 88 -8.71 -21.18 6.57
N SER A 89 -7.86 -20.37 7.19
CA SER A 89 -8.30 -19.17 7.90
C SER A 89 -9.08 -18.19 7.01
N SER A 90 -8.61 -17.97 5.77
CA SER A 90 -9.29 -17.08 4.82
C SER A 90 -10.61 -17.63 4.28
N LYS A 91 -10.84 -18.96 4.33
CA LYS A 91 -12.13 -19.56 3.94
C LYS A 91 -13.20 -19.30 5.00
N GLU A 92 -12.83 -19.40 6.28
CA GLU A 92 -13.78 -19.22 7.38
C GLU A 92 -14.19 -17.76 7.59
N THR A 93 -13.26 -16.83 7.40
CA THR A 93 -13.51 -15.40 7.59
C THR A 93 -12.84 -14.57 6.51
N LEU A 94 -13.62 -13.65 5.94
CA LEU A 94 -13.10 -12.63 5.05
C LEU A 94 -12.13 -11.74 5.81
N GLN A 95 -10.90 -11.65 5.29
CA GLN A 95 -9.81 -10.95 5.94
C GLN A 95 -9.24 -9.89 5.03
N TYR A 96 -9.29 -8.64 5.50
CA TYR A 96 -8.71 -7.52 4.80
C TYR A 96 -7.34 -7.16 5.39
N PRO A 97 -6.33 -6.87 4.56
CA PRO A 97 -5.11 -6.27 5.05
C PRO A 97 -5.43 -4.92 5.70
N LYS A 98 -4.78 -4.60 6.82
CA LYS A 98 -4.88 -3.25 7.40
C LYS A 98 -4.25 -2.26 6.43
N GLN A 99 -5.08 -1.42 5.82
CA GLN A 99 -4.65 -0.41 4.88
C GLN A 99 -4.74 0.98 5.48
N ALA A 100 -3.83 1.85 5.06
CA ALA A 100 -3.91 3.26 5.40
C ALA A 100 -5.02 3.90 4.57
N GLY A 101 -5.88 4.66 5.24
CA GLY A 101 -6.97 5.37 4.59
C GLY A 101 -6.44 6.48 3.69
N LEU A 102 -7.14 6.67 2.57
CA LEU A 102 -6.97 7.80 1.66
C LEU A 102 -7.57 9.06 2.30
N LEU A 103 -6.71 10.01 2.66
CA LEU A 103 -7.12 11.33 3.13
C LEU A 103 -7.41 12.24 1.93
N GLU A 104 -8.54 12.92 1.98
CA GLU A 104 -8.86 14.08 1.13
C GLU A 104 -8.50 15.39 1.87
N ASP A 105 -8.62 16.54 1.22
CA ASP A 105 -8.21 17.82 1.80
C ASP A 105 -8.98 18.15 3.08
N GLU A 106 -10.28 17.83 3.13
CA GLU A 106 -11.13 18.00 4.30
C GLU A 106 -10.64 17.17 5.49
N ASP A 107 -10.24 15.90 5.25
CA ASP A 107 -9.72 15.02 6.28
C ASP A 107 -8.44 15.58 6.89
N VAL A 108 -7.54 16.10 6.04
CA VAL A 108 -6.27 16.70 6.47
C VAL A 108 -6.52 17.99 7.26
N ILE A 109 -7.46 18.83 6.83
CA ILE A 109 -7.86 20.07 7.53
C ILE A 109 -8.42 19.75 8.92
N ILE A 110 -9.35 18.79 9.01
CA ILE A 110 -9.96 18.35 10.27
C ILE A 110 -8.88 17.84 11.23
N LEU A 111 -8.04 16.92 10.76
CA LEU A 111 -7.01 16.30 11.58
C LEU A 111 -5.94 17.31 12.02
N TRP A 112 -5.56 18.23 11.14
CA TRP A 112 -4.66 19.33 11.45
C TRP A 112 -5.19 20.18 12.60
N LYS A 113 -6.44 20.66 12.49
CA LYS A 113 -7.08 21.46 13.55
C LYS A 113 -7.12 20.68 14.86
N GLU A 114 -7.52 19.41 14.82
CA GLU A 114 -7.64 18.57 16.02
C GLU A 114 -6.29 18.34 16.72
N LEU A 115 -5.23 18.06 15.98
CA LEU A 115 -3.88 17.90 16.53
C LEU A 115 -3.36 19.19 17.18
N LEU A 116 -3.63 20.35 16.57
CA LEU A 116 -3.19 21.64 17.08
C LEU A 116 -3.93 22.08 18.35
N LYS A 117 -5.20 21.69 18.54
CA LYS A 117 -5.97 21.98 19.77
C LYS A 117 -5.24 21.52 21.04
N SER A 118 -4.43 20.47 20.95
CA SER A 118 -3.72 19.94 22.10
C SER A 118 -2.70 20.90 22.72
N GLY A 119 -2.18 21.86 21.95
CA GLY A 119 -1.06 22.73 22.34
C GLY A 119 0.26 22.00 22.59
N LYS A 120 0.32 20.66 22.46
CA LYS A 120 1.49 19.86 22.81
C LYS A 120 2.45 19.77 21.61
N PRO A 121 3.78 19.76 21.84
CA PRO A 121 4.76 19.70 20.76
C PRO A 121 4.61 18.48 19.85
N LYS A 122 4.46 17.27 20.42
CA LYS A 122 4.40 16.02 19.63
C LYS A 122 3.20 15.95 18.66
N PRO A 123 1.95 16.24 19.06
CA PRO A 123 0.83 16.34 18.12
C PRO A 123 1.04 17.41 17.04
N LYS A 124 1.58 18.59 17.40
CA LYS A 124 1.88 19.65 16.42
C LYS A 124 2.90 19.19 15.38
N GLU A 125 3.98 18.55 15.82
CA GLU A 125 4.99 17.98 14.93
C GLU A 125 4.41 16.86 14.06
N ALA A 126 3.53 16.01 14.60
CA ALA A 126 2.87 14.96 13.84
C ALA A 126 1.95 15.52 12.75
N ALA A 127 1.22 16.61 13.04
CA ALA A 127 0.38 17.31 12.07
C ALA A 127 1.22 17.85 10.90
N LEU A 128 2.34 18.51 11.21
CA LEU A 128 3.21 19.08 10.20
C LEU A 128 3.95 18.00 9.39
N ALA A 129 4.40 16.93 10.03
CA ALA A 129 5.01 15.80 9.33
C ALA A 129 4.01 15.08 8.41
N LEU A 130 2.74 14.92 8.83
CA LEU A 130 1.68 14.41 7.97
C LEU A 130 1.45 15.31 6.76
N ALA A 131 1.37 16.63 6.97
CA ALA A 131 1.19 17.57 5.87
C ALA A 131 2.35 17.51 4.86
N ILE A 132 3.59 17.38 5.33
CA ILE A 132 4.74 17.14 4.45
C ILE A 132 4.57 15.86 3.64
N CYS A 133 4.18 14.74 4.29
CA CYS A 133 3.95 13.47 3.60
C CYS A 133 2.82 13.58 2.56
N TYR A 134 1.76 14.31 2.89
CA TYR A 134 0.59 14.53 2.04
C TYR A 134 0.92 15.36 0.80
N ILE A 135 1.72 16.41 0.96
CA ILE A 135 2.06 17.34 -0.12
C ILE A 135 3.20 16.81 -1.01
N SER A 136 4.16 16.07 -0.44
CA SER A 136 5.37 15.64 -1.18
C SER A 136 5.46 14.14 -1.45
N GLY A 137 4.53 13.35 -0.93
CA GLY A 137 4.60 11.88 -1.01
C GLY A 137 5.75 11.26 -0.18
N ALA A 138 6.39 12.03 0.70
CA ALA A 138 7.44 11.51 1.56
C ALA A 138 6.96 10.40 2.50
N ARG A 139 7.87 9.50 2.89
CA ARG A 139 7.59 8.59 4.00
C ARG A 139 7.63 9.40 5.30
N MET A 140 6.79 9.04 6.27
CA MET A 140 6.81 9.68 7.60
C MET A 140 8.21 9.69 8.23
N GLY A 141 8.95 8.59 8.13
CA GLY A 141 10.33 8.53 8.64
C GLY A 141 11.25 9.54 7.95
N GLU A 142 11.09 9.74 6.64
CA GLU A 142 11.88 10.73 5.87
C GLU A 142 11.52 12.14 6.34
N ALA A 143 10.23 12.45 6.46
CA ALA A 143 9.76 13.75 6.96
C ALA A 143 10.26 14.04 8.39
N LEU A 144 10.15 13.08 9.31
CA LEU A 144 10.59 13.23 10.69
C LEU A 144 12.13 13.31 10.83
N SER A 145 12.87 12.76 9.86
CA SER A 145 14.33 12.80 9.85
C SER A 145 14.93 14.08 9.26
N ILE A 146 14.09 15.00 8.74
CA ILE A 146 14.57 16.27 8.17
C ILE A 146 15.37 17.02 9.22
N ARG A 147 16.55 17.47 8.81
CA ARG A 147 17.45 18.29 9.61
C ARG A 147 17.51 19.69 9.08
N ILE A 148 17.51 20.66 9.98
CA ILE A 148 17.40 22.08 9.62
C ILE A 148 18.60 22.53 8.80
N GLU A 149 19.78 22.00 9.12
CA GLU A 149 21.01 22.30 8.38
C GLU A 149 20.99 21.83 6.92
N ASP A 150 20.12 20.87 6.59
CA ASP A 150 19.96 20.29 5.25
C ASP A 150 18.79 20.92 4.48
N CYS A 151 18.09 21.90 5.07
CA CYS A 151 16.95 22.59 4.48
C CYS A 151 17.37 23.84 3.68
N GLN A 152 16.74 24.04 2.54
CA GLN A 152 16.92 25.20 1.66
C GLN A 152 15.57 25.71 1.15
N PHE A 153 15.50 27.03 0.92
CA PHE A 153 14.39 27.64 0.20
C PHE A 153 14.92 28.07 -1.16
N LYS A 154 14.37 27.52 -2.24
CA LYS A 154 14.77 27.84 -3.60
C LYS A 154 13.65 28.55 -4.32
N LYS A 155 14.01 29.47 -5.20
CA LYS A 155 13.09 30.07 -6.16
C LYS A 155 13.50 29.61 -7.55
N ASP A 156 12.54 29.15 -8.32
CA ASP A 156 12.72 28.76 -9.71
C ASP A 156 11.48 29.20 -10.50
N SER A 157 11.71 29.98 -11.57
CA SER A 157 10.66 30.40 -12.52
C SER A 157 9.41 30.97 -11.85
N GLY A 158 9.59 31.84 -10.83
CA GLY A 158 8.50 32.45 -10.06
C GLY A 158 7.90 31.57 -8.95
N ASN A 159 8.25 30.28 -8.90
CA ASN A 159 7.82 29.36 -7.87
C ASN A 159 8.87 29.27 -6.75
N GLU A 160 8.40 29.17 -5.51
CA GLU A 160 9.23 28.95 -4.34
C GLU A 160 9.05 27.51 -3.86
N PHE A 161 10.16 26.86 -3.48
CA PHE A 161 10.22 25.49 -3.03
C PHE A 161 10.99 25.40 -1.71
N PHE A 162 10.50 24.54 -0.82
CA PHE A 162 11.28 24.03 0.30
C PHE A 162 11.95 22.73 -0.15
N GLU A 163 13.27 22.67 -0.05
CA GLU A 163 14.05 21.47 -0.28
C GLU A 163 14.71 20.99 1.01
N ALA A 164 14.66 19.69 1.27
CA ALA A 164 15.43 19.04 2.34
C ALA A 164 16.18 17.83 1.78
N HIS A 165 17.52 17.83 1.88
CA HIS A 165 18.32 16.68 1.49
C HIS A 165 18.12 15.55 2.52
N LEU A 166 17.72 14.38 2.04
CA LEU A 166 17.58 13.18 2.86
C LEU A 166 18.94 12.48 2.98
N ARG A 167 19.46 12.35 4.21
CA ARG A 167 20.76 11.71 4.46
C ARG A 167 20.75 10.20 4.25
N SER A 168 19.62 9.57 4.50
CA SER A 168 19.43 8.13 4.35
C SER A 168 17.94 7.86 4.15
N THR A 169 17.61 6.95 3.25
CA THR A 169 16.23 6.49 3.06
C THR A 169 16.19 4.98 2.97
N LYS A 170 14.98 4.40 3.08
CA LYS A 170 14.79 2.94 3.00
C LYS A 170 15.38 2.33 1.73
N THR A 171 15.33 3.06 0.61
CA THR A 171 15.79 2.60 -0.70
C THR A 171 17.17 3.13 -1.08
N ASN A 172 17.80 3.92 -0.21
CA ASN A 172 19.13 4.50 -0.38
C ASN A 172 19.83 4.66 0.99
N PRO A 173 20.08 3.55 1.71
CA PRO A 173 20.60 3.63 3.07
C PRO A 173 22.03 4.18 3.14
N PHE A 174 22.82 3.97 2.08
CA PHE A 174 24.22 4.38 1.96
C PHE A 174 24.43 5.72 1.23
N ALA A 175 23.35 6.46 0.97
CA ALA A 175 23.41 7.78 0.32
C ALA A 175 24.15 7.80 -1.04
N GLN A 176 24.09 6.71 -1.80
CA GLN A 176 24.78 6.57 -3.10
C GLN A 176 24.23 7.52 -4.17
N ARG A 177 22.98 7.96 -4.01
CA ARG A 177 22.33 8.98 -4.84
C ARG A 177 21.83 10.12 -3.97
N LYS A 178 21.82 11.34 -4.52
CA LYS A 178 21.20 12.49 -3.87
C LYS A 178 19.69 12.33 -3.91
N GLU A 179 19.05 12.27 -2.75
CA GLU A 179 17.59 12.27 -2.63
C GLU A 179 17.14 13.53 -1.91
N THR A 180 16.17 14.23 -2.49
CA THR A 180 15.67 15.49 -1.94
C THR A 180 14.16 15.41 -1.80
N LEU A 181 13.67 15.85 -0.64
CA LEU A 181 12.26 16.12 -0.41
C LEU A 181 11.99 17.55 -0.84
N THR A 182 11.04 17.72 -1.75
CA THR A 182 10.66 19.03 -2.29
C THR A 182 9.20 19.31 -1.95
N LEU A 183 8.94 20.48 -1.38
CA LEU A 183 7.59 21.01 -1.15
C LEU A 183 7.42 22.29 -1.97
N PRO A 184 6.43 22.38 -2.87
CA PRO A 184 6.08 23.66 -3.47
C PRO A 184 5.48 24.59 -2.40
N LEU A 185 5.92 25.84 -2.34
CA LEU A 185 5.45 26.84 -1.36
C LEU A 185 4.66 27.98 -2.00
N SER A 186 4.74 28.16 -3.32
CA SER A 186 3.97 29.18 -4.06
C SER A 186 2.51 28.80 -4.32
N VAL A 187 2.13 27.55 -4.05
CA VAL A 187 0.76 27.05 -4.23
C VAL A 187 0.08 26.96 -2.88
N GLU A 188 -1.18 27.35 -2.82
CA GLU A 188 -2.00 27.16 -1.63
C GLU A 188 -2.21 25.66 -1.35
N HIS A 189 -2.04 25.27 -0.09
CA HIS A 189 -2.23 23.91 0.37
C HIS A 189 -3.44 23.85 1.28
N ALA A 190 -4.04 22.66 1.41
CA ALA A 190 -5.16 22.41 2.33
C ALA A 190 -4.87 22.88 3.77
N VAL A 191 -3.60 22.86 4.19
CA VAL A 191 -3.16 23.34 5.50
C VAL A 191 -1.96 24.28 5.36
N PRO A 192 -1.73 25.22 6.30
CA PRO A 192 -0.67 26.22 6.21
C PRO A 192 0.73 25.65 6.52
N ALA A 193 1.07 24.48 5.97
CA ALA A 193 2.34 23.79 6.21
C ALA A 193 3.54 24.63 5.77
N ALA A 194 3.44 25.33 4.64
CA ALA A 194 4.51 26.20 4.12
C ALA A 194 4.91 27.30 5.13
N SER A 195 3.92 28.00 5.70
CA SER A 195 4.17 29.06 6.67
C SER A 195 4.72 28.52 7.99
N GLU A 196 4.24 27.36 8.46
CA GLU A 196 4.77 26.72 9.68
C GLU A 196 6.21 26.20 9.48
N ILE A 197 6.55 25.63 8.32
CA ILE A 197 7.93 25.22 7.99
C ILE A 197 8.85 26.44 7.99
N LYS A 198 8.44 27.53 7.32
CA LYS A 198 9.18 28.79 7.34
C LYS A 198 9.41 29.27 8.78
N LYS A 199 8.37 29.32 9.61
CA LYS A 199 8.49 29.70 11.04
C LYS A 199 9.47 28.81 11.79
N LEU A 200 9.42 27.48 11.62
CA LEU A 200 10.36 26.56 12.27
C LEU A 200 11.80 26.76 11.83
N CYS A 201 12.02 26.97 10.53
CA CYS A 201 13.35 27.23 9.99
C CYS A 201 13.88 28.61 10.41
N HIS A 202 13.04 29.65 10.48
CA HIS A 202 13.43 31.01 10.89
C HIS A 202 13.65 31.12 12.41
N ASN A 203 12.74 30.59 13.23
CA ASN A 203 12.85 30.64 14.70
C ASN A 203 14.08 29.90 15.23
N LYS A 204 14.58 28.90 14.49
CA LYS A 204 15.82 28.21 14.84
C LYS A 204 17.06 28.94 14.30
N LYS A 205 16.95 29.68 13.18
CA LYS A 205 18.03 30.54 12.65
C LYS A 205 18.30 31.77 13.52
N SER A 206 17.31 32.25 14.27
CA SER A 206 17.43 33.41 15.18
C SER A 206 18.05 33.11 16.55
N GLY A 207 18.59 31.90 16.79
CA GLY A 207 19.51 31.67 17.90
C GLY A 207 18.90 31.81 19.30
N LYS A 208 17.70 31.27 19.56
CA LYS A 208 17.34 30.93 20.95
C LYS A 208 18.19 29.72 21.35
N ARG A 209 19.38 30.01 21.92
CA ARG A 209 20.36 29.04 22.45
C ARG A 209 19.65 27.94 23.23
N ILE A 210 19.69 26.71 22.73
CA ILE A 210 19.73 25.56 23.64
C ILE A 210 21.15 25.56 24.18
N THR A 211 21.32 26.05 25.41
CA THR A 211 22.61 26.12 26.09
C THR A 211 23.05 24.70 26.47
N THR A 212 23.76 24.03 25.56
CA THR A 212 24.76 23.05 25.94
C THR A 212 26.09 23.61 25.46
N GLY A 213 26.92 24.00 26.44
CA GLY A 213 28.16 24.72 26.19
C GLY A 213 29.12 23.91 25.36
N SER A 214 29.45 24.39 24.15
CA SER A 214 30.84 24.57 23.71
C SER A 214 30.87 25.11 22.28
N SER A 215 31.73 26.13 22.11
CA SER A 215 32.48 26.47 20.89
C SER A 215 31.81 27.23 19.73
N ARG A 216 32.55 28.30 19.36
CA ARG A 216 32.33 29.25 18.26
C ARG A 216 32.45 28.55 16.90
N ILE A 217 31.33 28.34 16.22
CA ILE A 217 31.27 28.17 14.75
C ILE A 217 30.03 28.92 14.28
N LYS A 218 30.14 29.73 13.20
CA LYS A 218 29.04 30.53 12.63
C LYS A 218 27.73 29.70 12.57
N ASN A 219 26.77 30.06 13.42
CA ASN A 219 25.66 29.21 13.87
C ASN A 219 24.57 29.04 12.79
N LYS A 220 24.69 28.06 11.90
CA LYS A 220 23.49 27.47 11.32
C LYS A 220 22.77 26.68 12.42
N PRO A 221 21.43 26.79 12.57
CA PRO A 221 20.69 25.87 13.42
C PRO A 221 20.94 24.44 12.98
N LYS A 222 21.30 23.59 13.93
CA LYS A 222 21.55 22.16 13.71
C LYS A 222 20.52 21.33 14.45
N GLY A 223 20.19 20.18 13.89
CA GLY A 223 19.33 19.18 14.50
C GLY A 223 18.05 18.96 13.74
N LEU A 224 17.18 18.13 14.33
CA LEU A 224 15.93 17.74 13.70
C LEU A 224 14.97 18.93 13.57
N LEU A 225 14.26 18.96 12.46
CA LEU A 225 13.11 19.85 12.28
C LEU A 225 12.04 19.53 13.33
N PHE A 226 11.86 18.25 13.66
CA PHE A 226 10.89 17.66 14.60
C PHE A 226 11.57 17.03 15.84
N PRO A 227 12.13 17.82 16.77
CA PRO A 227 12.87 17.30 17.91
C PRO A 227 11.98 16.59 18.94
N ALA A 228 10.70 16.91 19.08
CA ALA A 228 9.85 16.27 20.08
C ALA A 228 9.48 14.83 19.68
N LEU A 229 9.37 14.54 18.39
CA LEU A 229 9.13 13.20 17.86
C LEU A 229 10.41 12.40 17.63
N ASP A 230 11.56 13.06 17.43
CA ASP A 230 12.89 12.44 17.32
C ASP A 230 12.94 11.26 16.32
N GLY A 231 12.40 11.46 15.12
CA GLY A 231 12.35 10.40 14.08
C GLY A 231 11.36 9.26 14.36
N CYS A 232 10.63 9.26 15.48
CA CYS A 232 9.80 8.14 15.90
C CYS A 232 8.46 8.06 15.14
N THR A 233 8.44 7.29 14.06
CA THR A 233 7.26 7.10 13.21
C THR A 233 6.09 6.45 13.94
N ARG A 234 6.36 5.54 14.90
CA ARG A 234 5.32 4.88 15.70
C ARG A 234 4.56 5.90 16.54
N THR A 235 5.29 6.71 17.30
CA THR A 235 4.71 7.77 18.12
C THR A 235 3.88 8.75 17.27
N ALA A 236 4.42 9.17 16.12
CA ALA A 236 3.67 10.01 15.18
C ALA A 236 2.36 9.33 14.73
N SER A 237 2.43 8.07 14.29
CA SER A 237 1.26 7.31 13.86
C SER A 237 0.22 7.14 14.98
N ASP A 238 0.66 6.95 16.22
CA ASP A 238 -0.23 6.80 17.38
C ASP A 238 -0.97 8.11 17.70
N TYR A 239 -0.31 9.26 17.53
CA TYR A 239 -0.99 10.56 17.62
C TYR A 239 -1.98 10.76 16.48
N LEU A 240 -1.59 10.48 15.23
CA LEU A 240 -2.49 10.62 14.09
C LEU A 240 -3.75 9.76 14.26
N ALA A 241 -3.60 8.48 14.60
CA ALA A 241 -4.73 7.56 14.78
C ALA A 241 -5.65 8.00 15.93
N ARG A 242 -5.07 8.42 17.06
CA ARG A 242 -5.84 8.87 18.24
C ARG A 242 -6.64 10.12 17.94
N TYR A 243 -6.03 11.12 17.31
CA TYR A 243 -6.70 12.40 17.03
C TYR A 243 -7.69 12.28 15.86
N ALA A 244 -7.42 11.39 14.89
CA ALA A 244 -8.42 11.04 13.87
C ALA A 244 -9.67 10.41 14.49
N LYS A 245 -9.50 9.52 15.47
CA LYS A 245 -10.63 8.95 16.22
C LYS A 245 -11.39 10.02 17.00
N ASN A 246 -10.70 10.95 17.66
CA ASN A 246 -11.35 12.06 18.37
C ASN A 246 -12.16 12.98 17.43
N ALA A 247 -11.69 13.14 16.19
CA ALA A 247 -12.38 13.88 15.15
C ALA A 247 -13.48 13.07 14.43
N ASN A 248 -13.77 11.84 14.87
CA ASN A 248 -14.71 10.93 14.23
C ASN A 248 -14.44 10.68 12.73
N LEU A 249 -13.16 10.66 12.33
CA LEU A 249 -12.80 10.23 10.98
C LEU A 249 -13.00 8.72 10.86
N GLU A 250 -13.90 8.29 9.96
CA GLU A 250 -14.19 6.88 9.70
C GLU A 250 -12.98 6.13 9.12
N LYS A 251 -12.12 6.86 8.39
CA LYS A 251 -10.98 6.28 7.68
C LYS A 251 -9.83 5.94 8.63
N PRO A 252 -9.14 4.79 8.43
CA PRO A 252 -7.99 4.43 9.26
C PRO A 252 -6.77 5.32 8.95
N VAL A 253 -6.49 6.29 9.82
CA VAL A 253 -5.34 7.20 9.64
C VAL A 253 -4.05 6.60 10.23
N SER A 254 -2.96 6.68 9.47
CA SER A 254 -1.63 6.26 9.92
C SER A 254 -0.51 7.12 9.33
N ALA A 255 0.73 6.86 9.75
CA ALA A 255 1.93 7.44 9.15
C ALA A 255 2.07 7.22 7.63
N HIS A 256 1.35 6.27 7.05
CA HIS A 256 1.38 5.99 5.61
C HIS A 256 0.30 6.74 4.82
N SER A 257 -0.75 7.22 5.48
CA SER A 257 -1.93 7.82 4.84
C SER A 257 -1.58 9.01 3.94
N GLY A 258 -0.74 9.94 4.40
CA GLY A 258 -0.35 11.09 3.58
C GLY A 258 0.33 10.69 2.26
N ARG A 259 1.21 9.69 2.30
CA ARG A 259 1.91 9.19 1.11
C ARG A 259 0.98 8.45 0.14
N VAL A 260 0.03 7.69 0.66
CA VAL A 260 -1.02 7.04 -0.15
C VAL A 260 -1.86 8.11 -0.86
N SER A 261 -2.31 9.13 -0.13
CA SER A 261 -3.06 10.25 -0.70
C SER A 261 -2.32 10.97 -1.80
N TYR A 262 -1.03 11.27 -1.60
CA TYR A 262 -0.22 11.89 -2.64
C TYR A 262 -0.21 11.07 -3.93
N TYR A 263 -0.01 9.74 -3.83
CA TYR A 263 -0.02 8.87 -5.01
C TYR A 263 -1.36 8.89 -5.72
N VAL A 264 -2.45 8.62 -5.00
CA VAL A 264 -3.79 8.49 -5.58
C VAL A 264 -4.22 9.81 -6.22
N ARG A 265 -4.01 10.94 -5.54
CA ARG A 265 -4.29 12.26 -6.10
C ARG A 265 -3.42 12.57 -7.31
N GLY A 266 -2.14 12.20 -7.28
CA GLY A 266 -1.26 12.34 -8.44
C GLY A 266 -1.75 11.55 -9.66
N ARG A 267 -2.20 10.31 -9.45
CA ARG A 267 -2.81 9.49 -10.51
C ARG A 267 -4.08 10.13 -11.06
N ARG A 268 -4.97 10.62 -10.18
CA ARG A 268 -6.19 11.36 -10.54
C ARG A 268 -5.91 12.65 -11.30
N ALA A 269 -4.78 13.30 -11.00
CA ALA A 269 -4.29 14.47 -11.73
C ALA A 269 -3.62 14.14 -13.07
N GLY A 270 -3.59 12.86 -13.46
CA GLY A 270 -3.04 12.42 -14.74
C GLY A 270 -1.53 12.13 -14.74
N LEU A 271 -0.84 12.21 -13.59
CA LEU A 271 0.59 11.89 -13.51
C LEU A 271 0.83 10.42 -13.82
N SER A 272 1.83 10.14 -14.64
CA SER A 272 2.24 8.79 -14.99
C SER A 272 2.81 8.03 -13.79
N GLN A 273 2.77 6.70 -13.86
CA GLN A 273 3.40 5.85 -12.86
C GLN A 273 4.91 6.08 -12.77
N ALA A 274 5.57 6.43 -13.89
CA ALA A 274 6.99 6.75 -13.92
C ALA A 274 7.30 8.01 -13.10
N GLU A 275 6.56 9.10 -13.34
CA GLU A 275 6.71 10.36 -12.59
C GLU A 275 6.52 10.14 -11.08
N LEU A 276 5.48 9.40 -10.69
CA LEU A 276 5.22 9.08 -9.29
C LEU A 276 6.27 8.15 -8.69
N THR A 277 6.80 7.19 -9.47
CA THR A 277 7.86 6.26 -8.99
C THR A 277 9.12 7.02 -8.62
N HIS A 278 9.52 8.00 -9.43
CA HIS A 278 10.64 8.89 -9.15
C HIS A 278 10.38 9.75 -7.91
N THR A 279 9.25 10.47 -7.87
CA THR A 279 8.92 11.38 -6.75
C THR A 279 8.76 10.64 -5.42
N LEU A 280 8.18 9.44 -5.45
CA LEU A 280 8.04 8.60 -4.28
C LEU A 280 9.34 7.86 -3.91
N ARG A 281 10.38 7.90 -4.73
CA ARG A 281 11.66 7.21 -4.48
C ARG A 281 11.46 5.71 -4.26
N TRP A 282 10.66 5.09 -5.13
CA TRP A 282 10.54 3.65 -5.17
C TRP A 282 11.70 3.04 -5.93
N ALA A 283 12.16 1.86 -5.48
CA ALA A 283 13.11 1.08 -6.26
C ALA A 283 12.43 0.61 -7.57
N PRO A 284 13.17 0.43 -8.67
CA PRO A 284 12.59 -0.04 -9.94
C PRO A 284 11.80 -1.36 -9.82
N THR A 285 12.19 -2.23 -8.88
CA THR A 285 11.55 -3.53 -8.62
C THR A 285 10.44 -3.48 -7.55
N SER A 286 10.08 -2.27 -7.09
CA SER A 286 9.06 -2.08 -6.06
C SER A 286 7.68 -2.45 -6.59
N ARG A 287 6.96 -3.31 -5.85
CA ARG A 287 5.55 -3.66 -6.12
C ARG A 287 4.54 -2.68 -5.53
N MET A 288 5.02 -1.58 -4.93
CA MET A 288 4.16 -0.59 -4.29
C MET A 288 3.21 0.15 -5.27
N PRO A 289 3.60 0.50 -6.51
CA PRO A 289 2.65 1.06 -7.48
C PRO A 289 1.45 0.13 -7.68
N ASP A 290 1.71 -1.14 -8.03
CA ASP A 290 0.66 -2.14 -8.26
C ASP A 290 -0.21 -2.36 -7.02
N TYR A 291 0.37 -2.23 -5.82
CA TYR A 291 -0.38 -2.35 -4.58
C TYR A 291 -1.36 -1.18 -4.40
N TYR A 292 -0.93 0.05 -4.67
CA TYR A 292 -1.78 1.22 -4.57
C TYR A 292 -2.87 1.26 -5.65
N GLU A 293 -2.54 0.90 -6.89
CA GLU A 293 -3.51 0.80 -8.00
C GLU A 293 -4.63 -0.18 -7.64
N ARG A 294 -4.27 -1.41 -7.23
CA ARG A 294 -5.26 -2.44 -6.85
C ARG A 294 -6.12 -2.02 -5.67
N THR A 295 -5.53 -1.30 -4.72
CA THR A 295 -6.24 -0.94 -3.49
C THR A 295 -7.16 0.27 -3.66
N HIS A 296 -6.73 1.29 -4.39
CA HIS A 296 -7.38 2.59 -4.38
C HIS A 296 -7.92 3.04 -5.73
N MET A 297 -7.45 2.45 -6.84
CA MET A 297 -7.83 2.88 -8.19
C MET A 297 -8.82 1.94 -8.86
N GLU A 298 -8.88 0.66 -8.48
CA GLU A 298 -9.80 -0.31 -9.12
C GLU A 298 -11.28 0.13 -9.08
N THR A 299 -11.71 0.75 -7.99
CA THR A 299 -13.09 1.25 -7.80
C THR A 299 -13.22 2.76 -7.97
N ALA A 300 -12.15 3.45 -8.39
CA ALA A 300 -12.18 4.89 -8.56
C ALA A 300 -12.91 5.29 -9.87
N PRO A 301 -13.47 6.51 -9.94
CA PRO A 301 -14.08 7.03 -11.17
C PRO A 301 -13.11 7.05 -12.37
N ASP A 302 -11.84 7.28 -12.10
CA ASP A 302 -10.75 7.28 -13.08
C ASP A 302 -10.01 5.92 -13.16
N GLY A 303 -10.52 4.91 -12.46
CA GLY A 303 -10.03 3.54 -12.47
C GLY A 303 -10.18 2.87 -13.84
N ALA A 304 -9.33 1.88 -14.10
CA ALA A 304 -9.38 1.12 -15.37
C ALA A 304 -10.77 0.53 -15.68
N PRO A 305 -11.51 -0.08 -14.70
CA PRO A 305 -12.85 -0.58 -14.97
C PRO A 305 -13.83 0.51 -15.42
N THR A 306 -13.84 1.66 -14.73
CA THR A 306 -14.72 2.79 -15.05
C THR A 306 -14.40 3.38 -16.42
N ARG A 307 -13.11 3.65 -16.70
CA ARG A 307 -12.67 4.20 -18.00
C ARG A 307 -13.03 3.28 -19.17
N ILE A 308 -12.88 1.96 -18.99
CA ILE A 308 -13.29 0.98 -20.02
C ILE A 308 -14.81 1.01 -20.20
N ALA A 309 -15.59 1.09 -19.12
CA ALA A 309 -17.04 1.16 -19.19
C ALA A 309 -17.54 2.43 -19.90
N GLU A 310 -16.92 3.58 -19.61
CA GLU A 310 -17.21 4.87 -20.25
C GLU A 310 -16.84 4.86 -21.74
N ALA A 311 -15.64 4.40 -22.10
CA ALA A 311 -15.24 4.27 -23.51
C ALA A 311 -16.20 3.35 -24.29
N ARG A 312 -16.69 2.27 -23.66
CA ARG A 312 -17.72 1.39 -24.24
C ARG A 312 -19.07 2.09 -24.36
N ARG A 313 -19.45 2.96 -23.43
CA ARG A 313 -20.68 3.76 -23.49
C ARG A 313 -20.61 4.76 -24.65
N GLU A 314 -19.52 5.51 -24.76
CA GLU A 314 -19.31 6.48 -25.84
C GLU A 314 -19.33 5.80 -27.21
N LYS A 315 -18.65 4.65 -27.36
CA LYS A 315 -18.69 3.87 -28.60
C LYS A 315 -20.11 3.43 -28.98
N ARG A 316 -20.94 3.05 -28.00
CA ARG A 316 -22.35 2.69 -28.23
C ARG A 316 -23.16 3.91 -28.68
N GLN A 317 -22.98 5.06 -28.05
CA GLN A 317 -23.66 6.31 -28.43
C GLN A 317 -23.28 6.75 -29.85
N LYS A 318 -21.99 6.73 -30.20
CA LYS A 318 -21.52 7.02 -31.57
C LYS A 318 -22.14 6.08 -32.61
N ASN A 319 -22.20 4.78 -32.29
CA ASN A 319 -22.83 3.79 -33.18
C ASN A 319 -24.35 3.98 -33.33
N GLN A 320 -25.04 4.44 -32.27
CA GLN A 320 -26.47 4.74 -32.33
C GLN A 320 -26.74 6.00 -33.16
N ALA A 321 -25.95 7.06 -32.97
CA ALA A 321 -26.04 8.28 -33.76
C ALA A 321 -25.82 8.00 -35.26
N ALA A 322 -24.76 7.26 -35.61
CA ALA A 322 -24.48 6.88 -37.00
C ALA A 322 -25.59 5.99 -37.63
N LYS A 323 -26.30 5.18 -36.82
CA LYS A 323 -27.46 4.40 -37.29
C LYS A 323 -28.71 5.26 -37.47
N ALA A 324 -28.90 6.28 -36.63
CA ALA A 324 -30.02 7.22 -36.75
C ALA A 324 -29.86 8.11 -38.00
N GLU A 325 -28.65 8.61 -38.27
CA GLU A 325 -28.32 9.36 -39.49
C GLU A 325 -28.56 8.53 -40.75
N LYS A 326 -28.15 7.26 -40.76
CA LYS A 326 -28.43 6.34 -41.89
C LYS A 326 -29.91 6.04 -42.10
N LYS A 327 -30.75 6.11 -41.06
CA LYS A 327 -32.21 5.92 -41.16
C LYS A 327 -32.95 7.21 -41.56
N GLY A 328 -32.38 8.38 -41.27
CA GLY A 328 -32.92 9.67 -41.71
C GLY A 328 -32.63 10.00 -43.18
N SER A 329 -31.67 9.32 -43.79
CA SER A 329 -31.25 9.51 -45.19
C SER A 329 -31.93 8.56 -46.19
N SER A 330 -32.94 7.80 -45.79
CA SER A 330 -33.73 6.96 -46.70
C SER A 330 -35.14 7.51 -46.90
N SER A 331 -35.24 8.70 -47.50
CA SER A 331 -36.39 9.06 -48.32
C SER A 331 -35.89 9.44 -49.72
N SER A 332 -36.52 8.86 -50.74
CA SER A 332 -36.18 8.88 -52.18
C SER A 332 -34.94 8.09 -52.62
N THR A 333 -35.13 6.86 -53.12
CA THR A 333 -35.30 6.57 -54.56
C THR A 333 -35.36 5.04 -54.77
N GLU A 334 -36.24 4.67 -55.69
CA GLU A 334 -36.73 3.34 -56.09
C GLU A 334 -35.67 2.34 -56.65
N PRO A 335 -36.07 1.06 -56.85
CA PRO A 335 -35.17 -0.09 -56.84
C PRO A 335 -34.57 -0.44 -58.20
N GLN A 336 -33.33 -0.92 -58.22
CA GLN A 336 -32.78 -1.67 -59.35
C GLN A 336 -32.20 -3.00 -58.91
N GLU A 337 -32.69 -4.03 -59.60
CA GLU A 337 -32.36 -5.45 -59.47
C GLU A 337 -30.90 -5.78 -59.84
N ALA A 338 -30.29 -6.53 -58.92
CA ALA A 338 -29.43 -7.69 -59.10
C ALA A 338 -28.45 -7.77 -60.29
N ALA A 339 -27.16 -7.75 -59.94
CA ALA A 339 -26.20 -8.71 -60.50
C ALA A 339 -25.39 -9.33 -59.35
N GLU A 340 -25.55 -10.65 -59.20
CA GLU A 340 -24.99 -11.47 -58.13
C GLU A 340 -23.46 -11.49 -58.14
N THR A 341 -22.85 -11.21 -56.99
CA THR A 341 -21.54 -11.77 -56.64
C THR A 341 -21.65 -12.34 -55.24
N ARG A 342 -21.90 -13.66 -55.15
CA ARG A 342 -21.97 -14.41 -53.90
C ARG A 342 -20.61 -14.35 -53.19
N GLN A 343 -20.46 -13.44 -52.23
CA GLN A 343 -19.55 -13.63 -51.10
C GLN A 343 -20.35 -14.17 -49.92
N GLU A 344 -20.10 -15.43 -49.57
CA GLU A 344 -20.66 -16.06 -48.39
C GLU A 344 -20.35 -15.24 -47.12
N PRO A 345 -21.35 -14.85 -46.31
CA PRO A 345 -21.08 -14.16 -45.07
C PRO A 345 -20.47 -15.14 -44.05
N ARG A 346 -19.30 -14.77 -43.52
CA ARG A 346 -18.54 -15.35 -42.39
C ARG A 346 -19.33 -15.42 -41.05
N VAL A 347 -20.65 -15.54 -41.08
CA VAL A 347 -21.55 -15.57 -39.93
C VAL A 347 -21.79 -17.00 -39.41
N ARG A 348 -21.40 -18.05 -40.15
CA ARG A 348 -21.58 -19.44 -39.72
C ARG A 348 -20.64 -19.87 -38.57
N SER A 349 -19.49 -19.24 -38.37
CA SER A 349 -18.54 -19.64 -37.32
C SER A 349 -18.96 -19.21 -35.91
N SER A 350 -19.58 -18.03 -35.77
CA SER A 350 -20.00 -17.51 -34.45
C SER A 350 -21.22 -18.23 -33.90
N ARG A 351 -22.18 -18.63 -34.75
CA ARG A 351 -23.34 -19.41 -34.33
C ARG A 351 -22.96 -20.83 -33.90
N LYS A 352 -22.00 -21.46 -34.60
CA LYS A 352 -21.50 -22.79 -34.24
C LYS A 352 -20.70 -22.77 -32.93
N ALA A 353 -19.91 -21.71 -32.68
CA ALA A 353 -19.20 -21.52 -31.42
C ALA A 353 -20.15 -21.25 -30.25
N ARG A 354 -21.21 -20.46 -30.48
CA ARG A 354 -22.24 -20.19 -29.47
C ARG A 354 -23.05 -21.43 -29.10
N LEU A 355 -23.46 -22.23 -30.08
CA LEU A 355 -24.18 -23.49 -29.83
C LEU A 355 -23.31 -24.48 -29.06
N LYS A 356 -22.01 -24.61 -29.39
CA LYS A 356 -21.07 -25.42 -28.60
C LYS A 356 -20.92 -24.95 -27.16
N ALA A 357 -20.94 -23.64 -26.93
CA ALA A 357 -20.86 -23.09 -25.57
C ALA A 357 -22.14 -23.34 -24.77
N GLU A 358 -23.31 -23.18 -25.39
CA GLU A 358 -24.61 -23.46 -24.76
C GLU A 358 -24.75 -24.96 -24.42
N GLU A 359 -24.28 -25.85 -25.30
CA GLU A 359 -24.28 -27.31 -25.08
C GLU A 359 -23.31 -27.74 -23.97
N SER A 360 -22.13 -27.09 -23.89
CA SER A 360 -21.16 -27.35 -22.83
C SER A 360 -21.64 -26.89 -21.45
N ILE A 361 -22.42 -25.80 -21.38
CA ILE A 361 -23.03 -25.32 -20.13
C ILE A 361 -24.14 -26.26 -19.68
N LYS A 362 -24.96 -26.74 -20.62
CA LYS A 362 -26.02 -27.70 -20.32
C LYS A 362 -25.47 -29.02 -19.77
N ASN A 363 -24.43 -29.57 -20.40
CA ASN A 363 -23.75 -30.77 -19.90
C ASN A 363 -23.09 -30.54 -18.53
N TRP A 364 -22.60 -29.34 -18.24
CA TRP A 364 -22.03 -29.04 -16.92
C TRP A 364 -23.12 -29.06 -15.84
N LEU A 365 -24.26 -28.41 -16.09
CA LEU A 365 -25.40 -28.37 -15.17
C LEU A 365 -25.99 -29.77 -14.91
N GLU A 366 -26.15 -30.58 -15.95
CA GLU A 366 -26.70 -31.94 -15.83
C GLU A 366 -25.78 -32.90 -15.07
N ASN A 367 -24.46 -32.68 -15.10
CA ASN A 367 -23.51 -33.52 -14.36
C ASN A 367 -23.27 -33.02 -12.92
N SER A 368 -23.48 -31.73 -12.63
CA SER A 368 -23.35 -31.19 -11.27
C SER A 368 -24.46 -31.60 -10.30
N ASP A 369 -25.59 -32.10 -10.79
CA ASP A 369 -26.68 -32.63 -9.94
C ASP A 369 -26.55 -34.12 -9.63
N SER A 370 -25.51 -34.80 -10.15
CA SER A 370 -25.26 -36.24 -9.94
C SER A 370 -24.18 -36.57 -8.90
N GLU A 371 -23.55 -35.55 -8.29
CA GLU A 371 -22.54 -35.69 -7.23
C GLU A 371 -22.98 -35.04 -5.90
N ASN A 372 -24.26 -35.18 -5.52
CA ASN A 372 -24.73 -34.94 -4.15
C ASN A 372 -25.08 -36.26 -3.46
#